data_AF-A0A7V0UKF2-F1
#
_entry.id   AF-A0A7V0UKF2-F1
#
_cell.length_a   1.000
_cell.length_b   1.000
_cell.length_c   1.000
_cell.angle_alpha   90.00
_cell.angle_beta   90.00
_cell.angle_gamma   90.00
#
_symmetry.space_group_name_H-M   'P 1'
#
loop_
_entity.id
_entity.type
_entity.pdbx_description
1 polymer ?
#
loop_
_entity_poly.entity_id
_entity_poly.type
_entity_poly.pdbx_seq_one_letter_code
_entity_poly.pdbx_strand_id
1 'polypeptide(L)'
;MFKRWIASTFAVLVFAASAFSHGNATHIMGTVTAMDGSHVTVKTQEGKSERVMLQKTTKYFNGKKAAAAADVKVGLRVVIDARMDEKMKMYAAEEVRIGVADPVKPDAKAKK
;
A
#
# COMPACT_ATOMS: atom_id res chain seq x y z
N MET A 1 18.49 -18.03 59.34
CA MET A 1 17.09 -17.58 59.50
C MET A 1 16.86 -16.39 58.56
N PHE A 2 16.01 -16.55 57.53
CA PHE A 2 15.27 -15.52 56.75
C PHE A 2 16.05 -14.33 56.13
N LYS A 3 15.93 -13.90 54.87
CA LYS A 3 14.94 -14.13 53.79
C LYS A 3 15.56 -13.60 52.47
N ARG A 4 15.32 -14.32 51.37
CA ARG A 4 15.66 -13.97 49.97
C ARG A 4 14.93 -12.69 49.53
N TRP A 5 15.62 -11.71 48.97
CA TRP A 5 14.99 -10.60 48.24
C TRP A 5 15.46 -10.60 46.79
N ILE A 6 14.64 -11.21 45.94
CA ILE A 6 14.68 -11.11 44.48
C ILE A 6 13.85 -9.88 44.13
N ALA A 7 14.47 -8.81 43.64
CA ALA A 7 13.76 -7.70 43.01
C ALA A 7 13.88 -7.86 41.49
N SER A 8 12.99 -8.69 40.93
CA SER A 8 12.82 -8.85 39.49
C SER A 8 11.85 -7.77 39.00
N THR A 9 12.36 -6.60 38.61
CA THR A 9 11.54 -5.55 38.00
C THR A 9 11.39 -5.83 36.52
N PHE A 10 10.38 -6.63 36.16
CA PHE A 10 9.96 -6.85 34.78
C PHE A 10 9.17 -5.61 34.32
N ALA A 11 9.85 -4.63 33.75
CA ALA A 11 9.20 -3.45 33.18
C ALA A 11 8.47 -3.85 31.89
N VAL A 12 7.17 -4.14 32.01
CA VAL A 12 6.29 -4.35 30.84
C VAL A 12 6.03 -2.99 30.20
N LEU A 13 6.81 -2.67 29.17
CA LEU A 13 6.49 -1.62 28.21
C LEU A 13 5.28 -2.09 27.40
N VAL A 14 4.08 -1.71 27.82
CA VAL A 14 2.88 -1.78 26.98
C VAL A 14 3.03 -0.70 25.92
N PHE A 15 3.64 -1.05 24.77
CA PHE A 15 3.44 -0.30 23.55
C PHE A 15 1.96 -0.43 23.20
N ALA A 16 1.18 0.60 23.52
CA ALA A 16 -0.12 0.81 22.92
C ALA A 16 0.14 1.08 21.42
N ALA A 17 0.30 0.01 20.64
CA ALA A 17 0.11 0.06 19.21
C ALA A 17 -1.36 0.40 19.03
N SER A 18 -1.66 1.68 18.86
CA SER A 18 -2.96 2.15 18.45
C SER A 18 -3.32 1.37 17.18
N ALA A 19 -4.20 0.39 17.36
CA ALA A 19 -4.88 -0.25 16.25
C ALA A 19 -5.65 0.85 15.55
N PHE A 20 -5.12 1.33 14.42
CA PHE A 20 -5.87 2.17 13.51
C PHE A 20 -6.96 1.30 12.87
N SER A 21 -8.03 1.06 13.61
CA SER A 21 -9.25 0.44 13.10
C SER A 21 -10.31 1.54 12.91
N HIS A 22 -10.28 2.20 11.75
CA HIS A 22 -11.42 2.94 11.22
C HIS A 22 -11.47 2.70 9.71
N GLY A 23 -12.35 1.79 9.30
CA GLY A 23 -12.43 1.19 7.97
C GLY A 23 -12.94 2.11 6.87
N ASN A 24 -12.13 3.08 6.45
CA ASN A 24 -12.35 3.88 5.24
C ASN A 24 -11.12 3.81 4.33
N ALA A 25 -10.72 2.59 3.95
CA ALA A 25 -9.75 2.40 2.89
C ALA A 25 -10.40 2.81 1.56
N THR A 26 -9.84 3.83 0.92
CA THR A 26 -10.19 4.27 -0.43
C THR A 26 -9.62 3.25 -1.42
N HIS A 27 -10.48 2.71 -2.27
CA HIS A 27 -10.07 1.83 -3.37
C HIS A 27 -9.65 2.68 -4.57
N ILE A 28 -8.36 2.68 -4.89
CA ILE A 28 -7.80 3.36 -6.07
C ILE A 28 -7.51 2.29 -7.11
N MET A 29 -8.23 2.31 -8.23
CA MET A 29 -8.04 1.36 -9.33
C MET A 29 -7.53 2.07 -10.58
N GLY A 30 -6.49 1.53 -11.20
CA GLY A 30 -5.94 2.12 -12.42
C GLY A 30 -4.66 1.49 -12.90
N THR A 31 -3.97 2.20 -13.79
CA THR A 31 -2.69 1.78 -14.36
C THR A 31 -1.55 2.56 -13.72
N VAL A 32 -0.48 1.87 -13.31
CA VAL A 32 0.72 2.52 -12.80
C VAL A 32 1.39 3.30 -13.93
N THR A 33 1.54 4.61 -13.76
CA THR A 33 2.19 5.48 -14.74
C THR A 33 3.59 5.90 -14.31
N ALA A 34 3.86 5.92 -13.01
CA ALA A 34 5.17 6.24 -12.47
C ALA A 34 5.41 5.56 -11.12
N MET A 35 6.67 5.31 -10.81
CA MET A 35 7.13 4.87 -9.49
C MET A 35 8.36 5.67 -9.10
N ASP A 36 8.36 6.19 -7.88
CA ASP A 36 9.38 7.08 -7.34
C ASP A 36 9.66 6.73 -5.89
N GLY A 37 10.71 5.91 -5.66
CA GLY A 37 11.03 5.37 -4.35
C GLY A 37 9.84 4.65 -3.72
N SER A 38 9.29 5.26 -2.67
CA SER A 38 8.10 4.78 -1.94
C SER A 38 6.79 5.38 -2.44
N HIS A 39 6.73 5.94 -3.65
CA HIS A 39 5.50 6.49 -4.21
C HIS A 39 5.15 5.82 -5.52
N VAL A 40 3.87 5.49 -5.69
CA VAL A 40 3.30 5.01 -6.95
C VAL A 40 2.30 6.04 -7.46
N THR A 41 2.35 6.34 -8.74
CA THR A 41 1.34 7.16 -9.41
C THR A 41 0.47 6.25 -10.25
N VAL A 42 -0.84 6.33 -10.04
CA VAL A 42 -1.84 5.51 -10.71
C VAL A 42 -2.77 6.42 -11.51
N LYS A 43 -2.89 6.16 -12.80
CA LYS A 43 -3.93 6.75 -13.63
C LYS A 43 -5.20 5.95 -13.47
N THR A 44 -6.22 6.55 -12.85
CA THR A 44 -7.52 5.93 -12.64
C THR A 44 -8.28 5.78 -13.95
N GLN A 45 -9.35 4.98 -13.94
CA GLN A 45 -10.20 4.80 -15.13
C GLN A 45 -10.89 6.09 -15.57
N GLU A 46 -11.08 7.05 -14.67
CA GLU A 46 -11.58 8.40 -14.97
C GLU A 46 -10.52 9.30 -15.61
N GLY A 47 -9.28 8.83 -15.76
CA GLY A 47 -8.17 9.58 -16.34
C GLY A 47 -7.43 10.50 -15.37
N LYS A 48 -7.82 10.52 -14.08
CA LYS A 48 -7.13 11.26 -13.02
C LYS A 48 -5.86 10.53 -12.60
N SER A 49 -4.83 11.27 -12.19
CA SER A 49 -3.59 10.68 -11.66
C SER A 49 -3.56 10.84 -10.15
N GLU A 50 -3.55 9.72 -9.44
CA GLU A 50 -3.49 9.66 -7.98
C GLU A 50 -2.09 9.23 -7.54
N ARG A 51 -1.48 9.96 -6.61
CA ARG A 51 -0.19 9.60 -6.02
C ARG A 51 -0.42 8.95 -4.66
N VAL A 52 0.09 7.74 -4.51
CA VAL A 52 -0.07 6.92 -3.31
C VAL A 52 1.31 6.57 -2.74
N MET A 53 1.48 6.77 -1.45
CA MET A 53 2.66 6.37 -0.69
C MET A 53 2.58 4.89 -0.33
N LEU A 54 3.60 4.14 -0.71
CA LEU A 54 3.85 2.77 -0.30
C LEU A 54 4.58 2.77 1.05
N GLN A 55 4.01 2.06 2.01
CA GLN A 55 4.56 1.94 3.37
C GLN A 55 5.27 0.60 3.54
N LYS A 56 6.09 0.49 4.59
CA LYS A 56 6.72 -0.80 4.96
C LYS A 56 5.69 -1.87 5.36
N THR A 57 4.52 -1.43 5.81
CA THR A 57 3.40 -2.29 6.22
C THR A 57 2.44 -2.62 5.08
N THR A 58 2.64 -2.04 3.88
CA THR A 58 1.80 -2.31 2.71
C THR A 58 1.93 -3.77 2.31
N LYS A 59 0.80 -4.45 2.16
CA LYS A 59 0.74 -5.83 1.67
C LYS A 59 0.63 -5.84 0.16
N TYR A 60 1.30 -6.78 -0.50
CA TYR A 60 1.30 -6.89 -1.95
C TYR A 60 0.79 -8.25 -2.38
N PHE A 61 -0.07 -8.26 -3.40
CA PHE A 61 -0.61 -9.47 -3.99
C PHE A 61 -0.59 -9.38 -5.51
N ASN A 62 -0.28 -10.50 -6.18
CA ASN A 62 -0.50 -10.67 -7.61
C ASN A 62 -1.58 -11.75 -7.79
N GLY A 63 -2.79 -11.30 -8.11
CA GLY A 63 -3.99 -12.14 -7.97
C GLY A 63 -4.16 -12.63 -6.53
N LYS A 64 -4.02 -13.95 -6.31
CA LYS A 64 -4.12 -14.58 -4.98
C LYS A 64 -2.77 -14.87 -4.32
N LYS A 65 -1.65 -14.63 -5.02
CA LYS A 65 -0.31 -14.94 -4.52
C LYS A 65 0.28 -13.71 -3.84
N ALA A 66 1.00 -13.92 -2.74
CA ALA A 66 1.81 -12.86 -2.14
C ALA A 66 2.85 -12.36 -3.15
N ALA A 67 3.04 -11.04 -3.19
CA ALA A 67 3.97 -10.35 -4.06
C ALA A 67 4.84 -9.38 -3.25
N ALA A 68 5.69 -8.61 -3.92
CA ALA A 68 6.50 -7.57 -3.32
C ALA A 68 6.29 -6.21 -4.01
N ALA A 69 6.75 -5.14 -3.37
CA ALA A 69 6.75 -3.79 -3.96
C ALA A 69 7.46 -3.75 -5.33
N ALA A 70 8.51 -4.55 -5.51
CA ALA A 70 9.26 -4.67 -6.77
C ALA A 70 8.46 -5.29 -7.92
N ASP A 71 7.34 -5.96 -7.63
CA ASP A 71 6.45 -6.53 -8.64
C ASP A 71 5.50 -5.49 -9.21
N VAL A 72 5.26 -4.39 -8.48
CA VAL A 72 4.55 -3.22 -9.00
C VAL A 72 5.47 -2.56 -10.03
N LYS A 73 5.00 -2.41 -11.26
CA LYS A 73 5.76 -1.82 -12.36
C LYS A 73 4.86 -0.90 -13.19
N VAL A 74 5.47 0.09 -13.83
CA VAL A 74 4.78 0.97 -14.78
C VAL A 74 4.13 0.14 -15.88
N GLY A 75 2.90 0.49 -16.25
CA GLY A 75 2.08 -0.21 -17.22
C GLY A 75 1.18 -1.32 -16.63
N LEU A 76 1.41 -1.74 -15.39
CA LEU A 76 0.56 -2.74 -14.74
C LEU A 76 -0.73 -2.12 -14.21
N ARG A 77 -1.80 -2.90 -14.24
CA ARG A 77 -3.07 -2.54 -13.60
C ARG A 77 -3.03 -2.93 -12.13
N VAL A 78 -3.42 -2.00 -11.27
CA VAL A 78 -3.40 -2.19 -9.83
C VAL A 78 -4.73 -1.76 -9.21
N VAL A 79 -5.06 -2.43 -8.12
CA VAL A 79 -6.07 -2.00 -7.16
C VAL A 79 -5.33 -1.74 -5.86
N ILE A 80 -5.40 -0.52 -5.37
CA ILE A 80 -4.72 -0.10 -4.15
C ILE A 80 -5.78 0.28 -3.13
N ASP A 81 -5.78 -0.42 -1.99
CA ASP A 81 -6.48 0.00 -0.79
C ASP A 81 -5.59 0.98 -0.05
N ALA A 82 -6.00 2.25 -0.02
CA ALA A 82 -5.23 3.31 0.61
C ALA A 82 -6.07 4.13 1.57
N ARG A 83 -5.44 4.61 2.63
CA ARG A 83 -6.05 5.52 3.58
C ARG A 83 -5.47 6.92 3.39
N MET A 84 -6.29 7.95 3.50
CA MET A 84 -5.77 9.32 3.56
C MET A 84 -4.96 9.49 4.86
N ASP A 85 -3.68 9.79 4.73
CA ASP A 85 -2.86 10.27 5.83
C ASP A 85 -3.14 11.78 6.00
N GLU A 86 -3.86 12.14 7.05
CA GLU A 86 -4.26 13.53 7.30
C GLU A 86 -3.06 14.45 7.60
N LYS A 87 -1.95 13.89 8.12
CA LYS A 87 -0.74 14.66 8.43
C LYS A 87 0.01 15.00 7.16
N MET A 88 0.18 14.03 6.27
CA MET A 88 0.90 14.19 5.00
C MET A 88 0.00 14.66 3.85
N LYS A 89 -1.33 14.70 4.07
CA LYS A 89 -2.35 14.98 3.06
C LYS A 89 -2.16 14.14 1.80
N MET A 90 -1.84 12.85 1.99
CA MET A 90 -1.53 11.92 0.90
C MET A 90 -2.13 10.54 1.20
N TYR A 91 -2.53 9.82 0.17
CA TYR A 91 -2.94 8.43 0.30
C TYR A 91 -1.77 7.53 0.68
N ALA A 92 -1.93 6.73 1.72
CA ALA A 92 -0.97 5.75 2.18
C ALA A 92 -1.56 4.33 1.95
N ALA A 93 -0.86 3.52 1.18
CA ALA A 93 -1.31 2.18 0.81
C ALA A 93 -1.26 1.21 1.99
N GLU A 94 -2.34 0.48 2.19
CA GLU A 94 -2.44 -0.64 3.12
C GLU A 94 -2.28 -1.96 2.38
N GLU A 95 -2.89 -2.06 1.19
CA GLU A 95 -2.79 -3.23 0.31
C GLU A 95 -2.69 -2.81 -1.16
N VAL A 96 -1.86 -3.52 -1.92
CA VAL A 96 -1.71 -3.35 -3.37
C VAL A 96 -1.93 -4.70 -4.05
N ARG A 97 -2.97 -4.78 -4.86
CA ARG A 97 -3.26 -5.93 -5.72
C ARG A 97 -2.87 -5.60 -7.14
N ILE A 98 -1.88 -6.32 -7.64
CA ILE A 98 -1.47 -6.32 -9.02
C ILE A 98 -2.46 -7.19 -9.77
N GLY A 99 -3.29 -6.56 -10.59
CA GLY A 99 -4.08 -7.27 -11.58
C GLY A 99 -3.13 -7.76 -12.65
N VAL A 100 -3.24 -9.04 -13.01
CA VAL A 100 -2.66 -9.54 -14.27
C VAL A 100 -3.44 -8.84 -15.37
N ALA A 101 -3.01 -7.63 -15.73
CA ALA A 101 -3.41 -7.05 -16.98
C ALA A 101 -2.80 -7.97 -18.05
N ASP A 102 -3.65 -8.57 -18.89
CA ASP A 102 -3.22 -8.82 -20.25
C ASP A 102 -2.55 -7.52 -20.73
N PRO A 103 -1.35 -7.58 -21.31
CA PRO A 103 -0.66 -6.39 -21.78
C PRO A 103 -1.67 -5.61 -22.60
N VAL A 104 -1.91 -4.35 -22.19
CA VAL A 104 -2.69 -3.43 -23.00
C VAL A 104 -2.06 -3.51 -24.39
N LYS A 105 -2.76 -4.13 -25.35
CA LYS A 105 -2.40 -3.98 -26.76
C LYS A 105 -2.33 -2.47 -26.92
N PRO A 106 -1.16 -1.90 -27.28
CA PRO A 106 -1.03 -0.47 -27.43
C PRO A 106 -2.17 -0.05 -28.32
N ASP A 107 -3.03 0.84 -27.85
CA ASP A 107 -4.19 1.32 -28.58
C ASP A 107 -3.73 1.70 -29.98
N ALA A 108 -3.98 0.80 -30.93
CA ALA A 108 -3.91 1.04 -32.33
C ALA A 108 -5.11 1.93 -32.67
N LYS A 109 -5.05 3.17 -32.21
CA LYS A 109 -5.74 4.30 -32.81
C LYS A 109 -4.72 5.38 -33.14
N ALA A 110 -3.79 5.00 -34.01
CA ALA A 110 -3.41 5.89 -35.08
C ALA A 110 -4.58 6.00 -36.06
N LYS A 111 -4.83 7.24 -36.50
CA LYS A 111 -5.40 7.61 -37.80
C LYS A 111 -6.94 7.53 -37.97
N LYS A 112 -7.59 8.69 -37.90
CA LYS A 112 -8.11 9.36 -39.10
C LYS A 112 -8.32 10.85 -38.83
#